data_AF-A0A961PCY3-F1
#
_entry.id   AF-A0A961PCY3-F1
#
_cell.length_a   1.000
_cell.length_b   1.000
_cell.length_c   1.000
_cell.angle_alpha   90.00
_cell.angle_beta   90.00
_cell.angle_gamma   90.00
#
_symmetry.space_group_name_H-M   'P 1'
#
loop_
_entity.id
_entity.type
_entity.pdbx_description
1 polymer ?
#
loop_
_entity_poly.entity_id
_entity_poly.type
_entity_poly.pdbx_seq_one_letter_code
_entity_poly.pdbx_strand_id
1 'polypeptide(L)' 'AVKLGVPAGLVFLDLDGDGQEGPVIRRFLDNAAFRARNENGVIVLARTRAETLQALLEWSLGNRAQSVTLAPISAVLQAQ' A
#
# COMPACT_ATOMS: atom_id res chain seq x y z
N ALA A 1 -14.88 -2.77 -15.41
CA ALA A 1 -14.09 -1.52 -15.49
C ALA A 1 -13.15 -1.52 -16.69
N VAL A 2 -12.09 -2.35 -16.71
CA VAL A 2 -11.06 -2.38 -17.78
C VAL A 2 -11.65 -2.47 -19.20
N LYS A 3 -12.71 -3.27 -19.40
CA LYS A 3 -13.39 -3.45 -20.71
C LYS A 3 -14.02 -2.17 -21.29
N LEU A 4 -14.18 -1.11 -20.50
CA LEU A 4 -14.78 0.16 -20.93
C LEU A 4 -13.73 1.30 -21.06
N GLY A 5 -12.43 0.98 -21.05
CA GLY A 5 -11.37 1.99 -21.12
C GLY A 5 -11.19 2.81 -19.84
N VAL A 6 -11.72 2.33 -18.71
CA VAL A 6 -11.59 2.98 -17.40
C VAL A 6 -10.29 2.50 -16.73
N PRO A 7 -9.38 3.40 -16.32
CA PRO A 7 -8.17 3.05 -15.60
C PRO A 7 -8.48 2.20 -14.35
N ALA A 8 -7.80 1.07 -14.22
CA ALA A 8 -7.99 0.15 -13.10
C ALA A 8 -6.70 -0.62 -12.82
N GLY A 9 -6.43 -0.86 -11.54
CA GLY A 9 -5.27 -1.60 -11.07
C GLY A 9 -5.66 -2.64 -10.03
N LEU A 10 -4.79 -3.63 -9.83
CA LEU A 10 -4.98 -4.66 -8.82
C LEU A 10 -4.46 -4.18 -7.46
N VAL A 11 -5.20 -4.53 -6.40
CA VAL A 11 -4.68 -4.44 -5.04
C VAL A 11 -3.63 -5.54 -4.88
N PHE A 12 -2.39 -5.13 -4.62
CA PHE A 12 -1.28 -6.04 -4.36
C PHE A 12 -1.44 -6.76 -3.02
N LEU A 13 -1.90 -6.03 -2.00
CA LEU A 13 -2.05 -6.58 -0.65
C LEU A 13 -3.17 -5.88 0.12
N ASP A 14 -4.01 -6.67 0.78
CA ASP A 14 -4.89 -6.21 1.85
C ASP A 14 -4.13 -6.34 3.17
N LEU A 15 -3.80 -5.20 3.79
CA LEU A 15 -2.89 -5.12 4.92
C LEU A 15 -3.49 -5.71 6.20
N ASP A 16 -4.80 -5.56 6.37
CA ASP A 16 -5.52 -5.93 7.59
C ASP A 16 -6.67 -6.92 7.35
N GLY A 17 -6.66 -7.58 6.18
CA GLY A 17 -7.58 -8.63 5.69
C GLY A 17 -8.21 -9.51 6.76
N ASP A 18 -7.37 -10.06 7.62
CA ASP A 18 -7.71 -11.08 8.61
C ASP A 18 -7.60 -10.56 10.04
N GLY A 19 -7.66 -9.25 10.24
CA GLY A 19 -7.50 -8.64 11.56
C GLY A 19 -6.04 -8.60 12.02
N GLN A 20 -5.08 -8.50 11.09
CA GLN A 20 -3.66 -8.44 11.39
C GLN A 20 -3.34 -7.36 12.43
N GLU A 21 -2.35 -7.66 13.27
CA GLU A 21 -1.80 -6.76 14.27
C GLU A 21 -0.67 -5.88 13.70
N GLY A 22 -0.37 -4.78 14.39
CA GLY A 22 0.56 -3.75 13.91
C GLY A 22 1.91 -4.26 13.38
N PRO A 23 2.61 -5.20 14.04
CA PRO A 23 3.87 -5.75 13.52
C PRO A 23 3.73 -6.45 12.16
N VAL A 24 2.61 -7.15 11.94
CA VAL A 24 2.34 -7.85 10.66
C VAL A 24 2.04 -6.82 9.57
N ILE A 25 1.24 -5.81 9.88
CA ILE A 25 0.93 -4.70 8.95
C ILE A 25 2.20 -3.98 8.51
N ARG A 26 3.13 -3.70 9.44
CA ARG A 26 4.42 -3.06 9.09
C ARG A 26 5.28 -3.92 8.17
N ARG A 27 5.33 -5.24 8.42
CA ARG A 27 6.05 -6.18 7.53
C ARG A 27 5.43 -6.21 6.12
N PHE A 28 4.11 -6.13 6.05
CA PHE A 28 3.38 -6.05 4.79
C PHE A 28 3.67 -4.75 4.04
N LEU A 29 3.75 -3.62 4.74
CA LEU A 29 4.18 -2.34 4.17
C LEU A 29 5.64 -2.40 3.68
N ASP A 30 6.54 -3.05 4.41
CA ASP A 30 7.93 -3.27 3.94
C ASP A 30 8.00 -4.08 2.64
N ASN A 31 7.17 -5.12 2.52
CA ASN A 31 7.05 -5.92 1.30
C ASN A 31 6.49 -5.06 0.14
N ALA A 32 5.43 -4.29 0.39
CA ALA A 32 4.83 -3.40 -0.60
C ALA A 32 5.85 -2.35 -1.08
N ALA A 33 6.61 -1.72 -0.18
CA ALA A 33 7.65 -0.77 -0.56
C ALA A 33 8.80 -1.42 -1.33
N PHE A 34 9.19 -2.64 -0.96
CA PHE A 34 10.17 -3.39 -1.73
C PHE A 34 9.69 -3.67 -3.16
N ARG A 35 8.44 -4.12 -3.31
CA ARG A 35 7.81 -4.39 -4.61
C ARG A 35 7.68 -3.14 -5.46
N ALA A 36 7.23 -2.02 -4.88
CA ALA A 36 7.03 -0.74 -5.55
C ALA A 36 8.31 -0.15 -6.16
N ARG A 37 9.50 -0.52 -5.66
CA ARG A 37 10.77 -0.07 -6.25
C ARG A 37 11.16 -0.84 -7.52
N ASN A 38 10.60 -2.03 -7.73
CA ASN A 38 10.88 -2.87 -8.88
C ASN A 38 9.78 -2.78 -9.96
N GLU A 39 8.70 -2.03 -9.70
CA GLU A 39 7.53 -1.87 -10.56
C GLU A 39 7.08 -0.40 -10.62
N ASN A 40 6.07 -0.07 -11.42
CA ASN A 40 5.51 1.30 -11.52
C ASN A 40 4.59 1.66 -10.33
N GLY A 41 4.97 1.27 -9.12
CA GLY A 41 4.17 1.41 -7.90
C GLY A 41 3.24 0.23 -7.63
N VAL A 42 2.72 0.15 -6.41
CA VAL A 42 1.76 -0.87 -5.96
C VAL A 42 0.59 -0.23 -5.24
N ILE A 43 -0.56 -0.90 -5.28
CA ILE A 43 -1.76 -0.48 -4.56
C ILE A 43 -1.94 -1.41 -3.36
N VAL A 44 -2.06 -0.83 -2.17
CA VAL A 44 -2.42 -1.57 -0.94
C VAL A 44 -3.78 -1.10 -0.43
N LEU A 45 -4.49 -1.98 0.25
CA LEU A 45 -5.79 -1.71 0.87
C LEU A 45 -5.70 -1.96 2.37
N ALA A 46 -6.43 -1.18 3.17
CA ALA A 46 -6.64 -1.47 4.57
C ALA A 46 -7.94 -0.80 5.06
N ARG A 47 -8.43 -1.22 6.23
CA ARG A 47 -9.56 -0.58 6.92
C ARG A 47 -9.08 0.47 7.91
N THR A 48 -10.00 1.36 8.30
CA THR A 48 -9.81 2.38 9.34
C THR A 48 -9.90 1.79 10.74
N ARG A 49 -9.01 0.85 11.06
CA ARG A 49 -8.80 0.30 12.41
C ARG A 49 -7.72 1.08 13.14
N ALA A 50 -7.80 1.15 14.46
CA ALA A 50 -6.80 1.85 15.28
C ALA A 50 -5.41 1.24 15.10
N GLU A 51 -5.32 -0.10 15.08
CA GLU A 51 -4.08 -0.85 14.91
C GLU A 51 -3.43 -0.58 13.55
N THR A 52 -4.24 -0.50 12.50
CA THR A 52 -3.79 -0.19 11.13
C THR A 52 -3.24 1.22 11.03
N LEU A 53 -3.96 2.21 11.59
CA LEU A 53 -3.53 3.61 11.57
C LEU A 53 -2.23 3.80 12.36
N GLN A 54 -2.12 3.19 13.54
CA GLN A 54 -0.90 3.24 14.34
C GLN A 54 0.27 2.60 13.60
N ALA A 55 0.08 1.43 12.99
CA ALA A 55 1.12 0.75 12.23
C ALA A 55 1.57 1.56 11.01
N LEU A 56 0.64 2.21 10.31
CA LEU A 56 0.96 3.09 9.17
C LEU A 56 1.78 4.30 9.62
N LEU A 57 1.41 4.94 10.73
CA LEU A 57 2.16 6.06 11.29
C LEU A 57 3.58 5.64 11.70
N GLU A 58 3.71 4.56 12.47
CA GLU A 58 4.99 4.01 12.88
C GLU A 58 5.87 3.63 11.68
N TRP A 59 5.29 3.01 10.66
CA TRP A 59 6.01 2.66 9.44
C TRP A 59 6.46 3.89 8.65
N SER A 60 5.62 4.93 8.55
CA SER A 60 5.93 6.16 7.82
C SER A 60 7.14 6.91 8.37
N LEU A 61 7.43 6.74 9.66
CA LEU A 61 8.61 7.30 10.33
C LEU A 61 9.88 6.46 10.13
N GLY A 62 9.75 5.23 9.63
CA GLY A 62 10.86 4.32 9.40
C GLY A 62 11.59 4.55 8.07
N ASN A 63 12.83 4.08 7.99
CA ASN A 63 13.69 4.23 6.80
C ASN A 63 13.09 3.58 5.53
N ARG A 64 12.26 2.54 5.67
CA ARG A 64 11.66 1.84 4.53
C ARG A 64 10.62 2.70 3.82
N ALA A 65 9.86 3.51 4.55
CA ALA A 65 8.92 4.45 3.96
C ALA A 65 9.62 5.51 3.10
N GLN A 66 10.84 5.92 3.46
CA GLN A 66 11.64 6.89 2.70
C GLN A 66 12.10 6.35 1.33
N SER A 67 12.02 5.03 1.10
CA SER A 67 12.41 4.41 -0.16
C SER A 67 11.34 4.45 -1.24
N VAL A 68 10.15 4.98 -0.91
CA VAL A 68 9.00 5.10 -1.81
C VAL A 68 8.28 6.42 -1.59
N THR A 69 7.52 6.86 -2.59
CA THR A 69 6.60 8.00 -2.42
C THR A 69 5.20 7.48 -2.14
N LEU A 70 4.66 7.81 -0.97
CA LEU A 70 3.23 7.63 -0.71
C LEU A 70 2.45 8.61 -1.60
N ALA A 71 1.54 8.07 -2.40
CA ALA A 71 0.81 8.84 -3.40
C ALA A 71 -0.70 8.52 -3.36
N PRO A 72 -1.55 9.45 -3.83
CA PRO A 72 -2.95 9.14 -4.11
C PRO A 72 -3.07 8.00 -5.13
N ILE A 73 -4.07 7.14 -4.98
CA ILE A 73 -4.29 6.01 -5.90
C ILE A 73 -4.45 6.44 -7.36
N SER A 74 -4.99 7.64 -7.62
CA SER A 74 -5.12 8.20 -8.96
C SER A 74 -3.78 8.35 -9.69
N ALA A 75 -2.69 8.64 -8.96
CA ALA A 75 -1.37 8.76 -9.57
C ALA A 75 -0.88 7.41 -10.12
N VAL A 76 -1.11 6.32 -9.38
CA VAL A 76 -0.77 4.96 -9.85
C VAL A 76 -1.67 4.54 -11.01
N LEU A 77 -2.98 4.82 -10.93
CA LEU A 77 -3.92 4.44 -11.99
C LEU A 77 -3.72 5.21 -13.30
N GLN A 78 -3.24 6.46 -13.23
CA GLN A 78 -2.96 7.28 -14.42
C GLN A 78 -1.58 6.99 -15.03
N ALA A 79 -0.65 6.43 -14.25
CA ALA A 79 0.68 6.04 -14.72
C ALA A 79 0.71 4.65 -15.38
N GLN A 80 -0.40 3.89 -15.31
CA GLN A 80 -0.58 2.58 -15.92
C GLN A 80 -1.04 2.66 -17.38
#